data_AF-A0A1F8UJ13-F1
#
_entry.id   AF-A0A1F8UJ13-F1
#
_cell.length_a   1.000
_cell.length_b   1.000
_cell.length_c   1.000
_cell.angle_alpha   90.00
_cell.angle_beta   90.00
_cell.angle_gamma   90.00
#
_symmetry.space_group_name_H-M   'P 1'
#
loop_
_entity.id
_entity.type
_entity.pdbx_description
1 polymer ?
#
loop_
_entity_poly.entity_id
_entity_poly.type
_entity_poly.pdbx_seq_one_letter_code
_entity_poly.pdbx_strand_id
1 'polypeptide(L)'
;MNVVIINVSNVDNLNKIVGLCQIALEDMGVKVIKVDLNENTDILQVIKGVEGIIISTDMRMNNIPAKLQAFFELFEDTNKNSLKNIPVLPIIISGKYNTLDGYKLILNNLIQLECIETGKIINSAQNMKKSYMEDQIKNFYEYIKNNGGEVTKAIEEPKNSEVKKVKHISPEKQVKIKKEDDIMELTELFSKQLSQKIGTDMRSLVQNDKAVFENEITVKQMTKNLVHYFQPQLALDVNSIYQLNITGDEDFSCNLAIKSKDCAYNEGELEKADVIINVDSGMWKLILIGSISAQKAFMTGKIKVKGDFMLLSKFDKIFKKM
;
A
#
# COMPACT_ATOMS: atom_id res chain seq x y z
N MET A 1 -28.13 4.48 -11.73
CA MET A 1 -26.92 4.55 -10.89
C MET A 1 -26.91 5.84 -10.08
N ASN A 2 -27.35 5.74 -8.84
CA ASN A 2 -27.23 6.78 -7.82
C ASN A 2 -26.11 6.40 -6.85
N VAL A 3 -25.09 7.24 -6.75
CA VAL A 3 -23.98 7.06 -5.80
C VAL A 3 -23.98 8.20 -4.79
N VAL A 4 -23.82 7.87 -3.51
CA VAL A 4 -23.58 8.87 -2.47
C VAL A 4 -22.10 8.90 -2.12
N ILE A 5 -21.51 10.10 -2.07
CA ILE A 5 -20.20 10.33 -1.46
C ILE A 5 -20.42 10.91 -0.08
N ILE A 6 -20.06 10.15 0.95
CA ILE A 6 -20.07 10.58 2.35
C ILE A 6 -18.68 11.10 2.71
N ASN A 7 -18.58 12.40 2.94
CA ASN A 7 -17.37 13.05 3.43
C ASN A 7 -17.43 13.15 4.95
N VAL A 8 -16.54 12.43 5.61
CA VAL A 8 -16.43 12.42 7.09
C VAL A 8 -15.58 13.62 7.56
N SER A 9 -14.60 14.02 6.75
CA SER A 9 -13.55 14.94 7.16
C SER A 9 -13.32 16.03 6.13
N ASN A 10 -13.27 17.28 6.57
CA ASN A 10 -12.98 18.41 5.70
C ASN A 10 -11.47 18.68 5.65
N VAL A 11 -10.76 17.92 4.81
CA VAL A 11 -9.29 18.04 4.60
C VAL A 11 -9.03 18.30 3.13
N ASP A 12 -8.23 19.32 2.80
CA ASP A 12 -8.02 19.78 1.42
C ASP A 12 -7.62 18.66 0.44
N ASN A 13 -6.67 17.80 0.82
CA ASN A 13 -6.26 16.69 -0.03
C ASN A 13 -7.36 15.62 -0.20
N LEU A 14 -8.19 15.40 0.82
CA LEU A 14 -9.34 14.50 0.74
C LEU A 14 -10.40 15.07 -0.19
N ASN A 15 -10.70 16.36 -0.03
CA ASN A 15 -11.65 17.08 -0.88
C ASN A 15 -11.24 17.08 -2.36
N LYS A 16 -9.94 17.20 -2.65
CA LYS A 16 -9.41 17.10 -4.02
C LYS A 16 -9.66 15.71 -4.62
N ILE A 17 -9.35 14.63 -3.87
CA ILE A 17 -9.59 13.26 -4.33
C ILE A 17 -11.08 13.01 -4.54
N VAL A 18 -11.91 13.41 -3.57
CA VAL A 18 -13.36 13.31 -3.65
C VAL A 18 -13.91 14.05 -4.87
N GLY A 19 -13.41 15.26 -5.15
CA GLY A 19 -13.79 16.03 -6.34
C GLY A 19 -13.43 15.32 -7.64
N LEU A 20 -12.24 14.70 -7.73
CA LEU A 20 -11.85 13.89 -8.89
C LEU A 20 -12.74 12.66 -9.05
N CYS A 21 -13.07 11.97 -7.95
CA CYS A 21 -13.98 10.83 -7.97
C CYS A 21 -15.39 11.24 -8.44
N GLN A 22 -15.89 12.38 -7.97
CA GLN A 22 -17.18 12.92 -8.39
C GLN A 22 -17.19 13.19 -9.90
N ILE A 23 -16.22 13.94 -10.41
CA ILE A 23 -16.13 14.26 -11.84
C ILE A 23 -16.07 12.97 -12.68
N ALA A 24 -15.23 12.01 -12.29
CA ALA A 24 -15.09 10.75 -13.02
C ALA A 24 -16.39 9.94 -13.07
N LEU A 25 -17.18 9.93 -11.99
CA LEU A 25 -18.48 9.24 -11.95
C LEU A 25 -19.55 9.99 -12.76
N GLU A 26 -19.58 11.31 -12.67
CA GLU A 26 -20.51 12.15 -13.45
C GLU A 26 -20.24 12.02 -14.96
N ASP A 27 -18.97 11.98 -15.37
CA ASP A 27 -18.54 11.71 -16.75
C ASP A 27 -19.03 10.34 -17.27
N MET A 28 -19.22 9.37 -16.37
CA MET A 28 -19.79 8.05 -16.68
C MET A 28 -21.33 8.00 -16.62
N GLY A 29 -21.99 9.14 -16.40
CA GLY A 29 -23.45 9.27 -16.33
C GLY A 29 -24.05 8.83 -14.98
N VAL A 30 -23.24 8.77 -13.92
CA VAL A 30 -23.70 8.43 -12.56
C VAL A 30 -24.22 9.69 -11.87
N LYS A 31 -25.39 9.60 -11.22
CA LYS A 31 -25.88 10.67 -10.37
C LYS A 31 -25.16 10.61 -9.03
N VAL A 32 -24.34 11.61 -8.74
CA VAL A 32 -23.59 11.72 -7.48
C VAL A 32 -24.28 12.66 -6.50
N ILE A 33 -24.49 12.21 -5.28
CA ILE A 33 -24.98 13.03 -4.16
C ILE A 33 -23.86 13.13 -3.13
N LYS A 34 -23.40 14.35 -2.84
CA LYS A 34 -22.36 14.58 -1.83
C LYS A 34 -23.02 14.93 -0.48
N VAL A 35 -22.58 14.29 0.58
CA VAL A 35 -23.00 14.56 1.96
C VAL A 35 -21.76 14.81 2.80
N ASP A 36 -21.77 15.89 3.58
CA ASP A 36 -20.78 16.11 4.63
C ASP A 36 -21.38 15.73 5.99
N LEU A 37 -20.76 14.80 6.73
CA LEU A 37 -21.21 14.43 8.07
C LEU A 37 -21.00 15.55 9.11
N ASN A 38 -20.31 16.63 8.74
CA ASN A 38 -20.24 17.84 9.55
C ASN A 38 -21.50 18.70 9.46
N GLU A 39 -22.36 18.48 8.47
CA GLU A 39 -23.60 19.22 8.29
C GLU A 39 -24.79 18.45 8.87
N ASN A 40 -25.86 19.15 9.26
CA ASN A 40 -27.11 18.55 9.73
C ASN A 40 -27.89 17.93 8.55
N THR A 41 -27.37 16.85 8.00
CA THR A 41 -27.97 16.09 6.89
C THR A 41 -28.68 14.85 7.41
N ASP A 42 -29.92 14.62 6.98
CA ASP A 42 -30.62 13.37 7.24
C ASP A 42 -30.05 12.24 6.37
N ILE A 43 -29.00 11.59 6.88
CA ILE A 43 -28.29 10.52 6.17
C ILE A 43 -29.20 9.33 5.83
N LEU A 44 -30.22 9.04 6.66
CA LEU A 44 -31.16 7.94 6.44
C LEU A 44 -32.05 8.20 5.24
N GLN A 45 -32.39 9.47 4.99
CA GLN A 45 -33.12 9.84 3.78
C GLN A 45 -32.23 9.78 2.54
N VAL A 46 -30.97 10.25 2.65
CA VAL A 46 -30.06 10.35 1.51
C VAL A 46 -29.65 8.97 0.96
N ILE A 47 -29.42 7.99 1.82
CA ILE A 47 -29.04 6.63 1.41
C ILE A 47 -30.20 5.81 0.80
N LYS A 48 -31.45 6.30 0.84
CA LYS A 48 -32.56 5.55 0.24
C LYS A 48 -32.44 5.52 -1.28
N GLY A 49 -32.38 4.32 -1.84
CA GLY A 49 -32.32 4.11 -3.29
C GLY A 49 -30.95 4.40 -3.90
N VAL A 50 -29.89 4.40 -3.08
CA VAL A 50 -28.51 4.48 -3.55
C VAL A 50 -28.01 3.09 -3.95
N GLU A 51 -27.28 3.05 -5.04
CA GLU A 51 -26.74 1.82 -5.64
C GLU A 51 -25.24 1.65 -5.32
N GLY A 52 -24.62 2.67 -4.72
CA GLY A 52 -23.24 2.61 -4.25
C GLY A 52 -22.89 3.76 -3.32
N ILE A 53 -21.91 3.55 -2.45
CA ILE A 53 -21.45 4.54 -1.48
C ILE A 53 -19.93 4.69 -1.60
N ILE A 54 -19.46 5.94 -1.61
CA ILE A 54 -18.06 6.26 -1.40
C ILE A 54 -17.95 6.87 0.00
N ILE A 55 -17.14 6.28 0.87
CA ILE A 55 -16.87 6.84 2.21
C ILE A 55 -15.49 7.45 2.20
N SER A 56 -15.40 8.75 2.45
CA SER A 56 -14.14 9.50 2.43
C SER A 56 -13.80 10.04 3.81
N THR A 57 -12.60 9.73 4.33
CA THR A 57 -12.23 10.06 5.71
C THR A 57 -10.72 10.27 5.89
N ASP A 58 -10.35 11.16 6.83
CA ASP A 58 -8.98 11.24 7.33
C ASP A 58 -8.82 10.37 8.59
N MET A 59 -7.72 9.61 8.67
CA MET A 59 -7.41 8.82 9.84
C MET A 59 -6.20 9.37 10.56
N ARG A 60 -6.33 9.45 11.88
CA ARG A 60 -5.25 9.84 12.80
C ARG A 60 -5.08 8.72 13.81
N MET A 61 -3.84 8.29 14.00
CA MET A 61 -3.47 7.30 15.03
C MET A 61 -4.30 6.00 14.98
N ASN A 62 -4.66 5.53 13.78
CA ASN A 62 -5.45 4.30 13.55
C ASN A 62 -6.85 4.26 14.19
N ASN A 63 -7.41 5.41 14.60
CA ASN A 63 -8.75 5.50 15.14
C ASN A 63 -9.78 5.87 14.08
N ILE A 64 -10.97 5.25 14.14
CA ILE A 64 -12.14 5.70 13.37
C ILE A 64 -12.55 7.09 13.89
N PRO A 65 -12.73 8.10 13.02
CA PRO A 65 -13.24 9.39 13.45
C PRO A 65 -14.63 9.26 14.08
N ALA A 66 -14.89 9.98 15.17
CA ALA A 66 -16.13 9.86 15.94
C ALA A 66 -17.41 9.98 15.09
N LYS A 67 -17.39 10.80 14.03
CA LYS A 67 -18.51 10.95 13.10
C LYS A 67 -18.75 9.72 12.22
N LEU A 68 -17.68 9.06 11.80
CA LEU A 68 -17.79 7.80 11.06
C LEU A 68 -18.23 6.66 12.01
N GLN A 69 -17.78 6.70 13.27
CA GLN A 69 -18.26 5.76 14.29
C GLN A 69 -19.77 5.94 14.53
N ALA A 70 -20.24 7.17 14.76
CA ALA A 70 -21.65 7.47 14.91
C ALA A 70 -22.48 7.10 13.67
N PHE A 71 -21.90 7.25 12.46
CA PHE A 71 -22.51 6.75 11.23
C PHE A 71 -22.71 5.23 11.29
N PHE A 72 -21.70 4.45 11.69
CA PHE A 72 -21.86 2.99 11.78
C PHE A 72 -22.91 2.58 12.82
N GLU A 73 -22.89 3.20 14.01
CA GLU A 73 -23.86 2.95 15.09
C GLU A 73 -25.31 3.18 14.64
N LEU A 74 -25.56 4.15 13.76
CA LEU A 74 -26.88 4.41 13.18
C LEU A 74 -27.45 3.21 12.40
N PHE A 75 -26.58 2.33 11.90
CA PHE A 75 -26.94 1.15 11.09
C PHE A 75 -26.76 -0.18 11.81
N GLU A 76 -26.36 -0.23 13.09
CA GLU A 76 -26.15 -1.53 13.76
C GLU A 76 -27.47 -2.26 14.07
N ASP A 77 -28.54 -1.51 14.41
CA ASP A 77 -29.81 -2.09 14.87
C ASP A 77 -30.97 -1.87 13.89
N THR A 78 -31.71 -0.76 14.05
CA THR A 78 -32.98 -0.51 13.36
C THR A 78 -32.83 -0.32 11.85
N ASN A 79 -31.65 0.12 11.40
CA ASN A 79 -31.38 0.41 10.00
C ASN A 79 -30.43 -0.60 9.34
N LYS A 80 -30.10 -1.72 9.96
CA LYS A 80 -29.07 -2.68 9.50
C LYS A 80 -29.22 -3.15 8.07
N ASN A 81 -30.45 -3.33 7.61
CA ASN A 81 -30.71 -3.77 6.24
C ASN A 81 -30.59 -2.64 5.19
N SER A 82 -30.45 -1.38 5.61
CA SER A 82 -30.41 -0.23 4.70
C SER A 82 -29.12 -0.15 3.90
N LEU A 83 -28.03 -0.75 4.40
CA LEU A 83 -26.72 -0.76 3.75
C LEU A 83 -26.31 -2.15 3.23
N LYS A 84 -27.17 -3.16 3.45
CA LYS A 84 -26.90 -4.54 3.07
C LYS A 84 -26.72 -4.65 1.56
N ASN A 85 -25.65 -5.35 1.16
CA ASN A 85 -25.22 -5.57 -0.22
C ASN A 85 -24.92 -4.27 -1.00
N ILE A 86 -24.83 -3.12 -0.35
CA ILE A 86 -24.46 -1.89 -1.05
C ILE A 86 -22.95 -1.92 -1.33
N PRO A 87 -22.54 -1.73 -2.59
CA PRO A 87 -21.14 -1.55 -2.95
C PRO A 87 -20.55 -0.30 -2.30
N VAL A 88 -19.42 -0.46 -1.63
CA VAL A 88 -18.71 0.63 -0.94
C VAL A 88 -17.28 0.75 -1.47
N LEU A 89 -16.86 1.99 -1.73
CA LEU A 89 -15.48 2.37 -2.05
C LEU A 89 -14.95 3.31 -0.96
N PRO A 90 -14.19 2.80 0.02
CA PRO A 90 -13.51 3.63 1.01
C PRO A 90 -12.33 4.43 0.43
N ILE A 91 -12.32 5.73 0.71
CA ILE A 91 -11.23 6.68 0.46
C ILE A 91 -10.65 7.13 1.79
N ILE A 92 -9.43 6.73 2.09
CA ILE A 92 -8.78 6.99 3.37
C ILE A 92 -7.49 7.74 3.15
N ILE A 93 -7.34 8.86 3.88
CA ILE A 93 -6.08 9.60 3.92
C ILE A 93 -5.51 9.55 5.35
N SER A 94 -4.21 9.31 5.50
CA SER A 94 -3.53 9.45 6.80
C SER A 94 -2.32 10.35 6.64
N GLY A 95 -2.14 11.26 7.59
CA GLY A 95 -1.03 12.20 7.57
C GLY A 95 0.31 11.58 7.92
N LYS A 96 0.39 10.58 8.81
CA LYS A 96 1.67 10.15 9.43
C LYS A 96 1.77 8.67 9.87
N TYR A 97 0.74 7.83 9.69
CA TYR A 97 0.71 6.46 10.26
C TYR A 97 0.00 5.43 9.35
N ASN A 98 0.26 4.14 9.61
CA ASN A 98 -0.20 2.95 8.88
C ASN A 98 -1.70 2.97 8.53
N THR A 99 -2.03 3.53 7.36
CA THR A 99 -3.38 3.62 6.79
C THR A 99 -4.06 2.27 6.64
N LEU A 100 -3.30 1.18 6.55
CA LEU A 100 -3.85 -0.13 6.31
C LEU A 100 -4.57 -0.71 7.53
N ASP A 101 -4.08 -0.43 8.75
CA ASP A 101 -4.74 -0.90 9.97
C ASP A 101 -6.01 -0.09 10.25
N GLY A 102 -5.96 1.22 10.02
CA GLY A 102 -7.15 2.05 10.03
C GLY A 102 -8.19 1.64 8.98
N TYR A 103 -7.73 1.33 7.76
CA TYR A 103 -8.56 0.74 6.71
C TYR A 103 -9.21 -0.57 7.15
N LYS A 104 -8.47 -1.50 7.76
CA LYS A 104 -9.05 -2.76 8.27
C LYS A 104 -10.14 -2.51 9.30
N LEU A 105 -9.97 -1.50 10.16
CA LEU A 105 -10.96 -1.16 11.18
C LEU A 105 -12.27 -0.67 10.53
N ILE A 106 -12.17 0.19 9.51
CA ILE A 106 -13.32 0.65 8.71
C ILE A 106 -13.95 -0.52 7.94
N LEU A 107 -13.12 -1.37 7.32
CA LEU A 107 -13.58 -2.53 6.56
C LEU A 107 -14.36 -3.51 7.45
N ASN A 108 -13.92 -3.74 8.68
CA ASN A 108 -14.63 -4.61 9.62
C ASN A 108 -16.04 -4.09 9.93
N ASN A 109 -16.20 -2.77 10.13
CA ASN A 109 -17.51 -2.16 10.35
C ASN A 109 -18.39 -2.29 9.10
N LEU A 110 -17.83 -2.06 7.90
CA LEU A 110 -18.56 -2.24 6.64
C LEU A 110 -19.03 -3.68 6.44
N ILE A 111 -18.20 -4.67 6.78
CA ILE A 111 -18.54 -6.09 6.72
C ILE A 111 -19.67 -6.43 7.71
N GLN A 112 -19.63 -5.86 8.93
CA GLN A 112 -20.70 -6.05 9.93
C GLN A 112 -22.05 -5.48 9.47
N LEU A 113 -22.01 -4.42 8.65
CA LEU A 113 -23.17 -3.83 7.99
C LEU A 113 -23.54 -4.52 6.67
N GLU A 114 -22.89 -5.65 6.36
CA GLU A 114 -23.09 -6.44 5.14
C GLU A 114 -22.89 -5.65 3.84
N CYS A 115 -22.05 -4.61 3.87
CA CYS A 115 -21.63 -3.87 2.68
C CYS A 115 -20.61 -4.68 1.86
N ILE A 116 -20.47 -4.34 0.58
CA ILE A 116 -19.53 -5.00 -0.33
C ILE A 116 -18.37 -4.06 -0.67
N GLU A 117 -17.16 -4.35 -0.21
CA GLU A 117 -15.97 -3.58 -0.62
C GLU A 117 -15.65 -3.87 -2.09
N THR A 118 -15.54 -2.82 -2.89
CA THR A 118 -15.26 -2.90 -4.34
C THR A 118 -13.85 -2.46 -4.72
N GLY A 119 -13.07 -2.05 -3.72
CA GLY A 119 -11.75 -1.45 -3.88
C GLY A 119 -11.50 -0.46 -2.76
N LYS A 120 -10.34 0.19 -2.82
CA LYS A 120 -9.96 1.20 -1.82
C LYS A 120 -9.03 2.22 -2.41
N ILE A 121 -9.16 3.46 -1.93
CA ILE A 121 -8.25 4.54 -2.26
C ILE A 121 -7.57 4.94 -0.96
N ILE A 122 -6.31 4.53 -0.79
CA ILE A 122 -5.54 4.83 0.41
C ILE A 122 -4.41 5.78 0.04
N ASN A 123 -4.45 7.00 0.59
CA ASN A 123 -3.40 8.00 0.36
C ASN A 123 -2.65 8.32 1.66
N SER A 124 -1.36 8.03 1.70
CA SER A 124 -0.46 8.42 2.80
C SER A 124 0.39 9.60 2.34
N ALA A 125 -0.18 10.80 2.26
CA ALA A 125 0.51 12.06 1.98
C ALA A 125 1.48 12.12 0.76
N GLN A 126 1.52 11.11 -0.11
CA GLN A 126 2.46 11.00 -1.24
C GLN A 126 1.68 10.73 -2.52
N ASN A 127 2.05 11.48 -3.56
CA ASN A 127 1.47 11.50 -4.91
C ASN A 127 0.86 10.17 -5.36
N MET A 128 -0.45 10.02 -5.11
CA MET A 128 -1.23 8.91 -5.64
C MET A 128 -1.25 8.99 -7.16
N LYS A 129 -0.89 7.89 -7.84
CA LYS A 129 -0.95 7.83 -9.30
C LYS A 129 -2.41 8.00 -9.74
N LYS A 130 -2.67 8.99 -10.60
CA LYS A 130 -4.01 9.25 -11.16
C LYS A 130 -4.65 8.00 -11.77
N SER A 131 -3.85 7.20 -12.49
CA SER A 131 -4.29 5.95 -13.11
C SER A 131 -4.86 4.95 -12.09
N TYR A 132 -4.28 4.87 -10.88
CA TYR A 132 -4.78 3.98 -9.84
C TYR A 132 -6.17 4.40 -9.34
N MET A 133 -6.38 5.71 -9.14
CA MET A 133 -7.71 6.21 -8.75
C MET A 133 -8.75 5.91 -9.83
N GLU A 134 -8.40 6.19 -11.09
CA GLU A 134 -9.26 5.91 -12.23
C GLU A 134 -9.63 4.42 -12.30
N ASP A 135 -8.66 3.52 -12.10
CA ASP A 135 -8.90 2.08 -12.04
C ASP A 135 -9.84 1.69 -10.88
N GLN A 136 -9.66 2.25 -9.68
CA GLN A 136 -10.54 1.97 -8.54
C GLN A 136 -11.97 2.47 -8.77
N ILE A 137 -12.14 3.68 -9.30
CA ILE A 137 -13.45 4.26 -9.62
C ILE A 137 -14.13 3.44 -10.72
N LYS A 138 -13.38 3.04 -11.75
CA LYS A 138 -13.89 2.21 -12.83
C LYS A 138 -14.34 0.84 -12.34
N ASN A 139 -13.54 0.18 -11.50
CA ASN A 139 -13.92 -1.11 -10.91
C ASN A 139 -15.19 -0.99 -10.06
N PHE A 140 -15.30 0.07 -9.25
CA PHE A 140 -16.51 0.37 -8.47
C PHE A 140 -17.73 0.58 -9.38
N TYR A 141 -17.60 1.39 -10.42
CA TYR A 141 -18.67 1.63 -11.40
C TYR A 141 -19.10 0.35 -12.13
N GLU A 142 -18.15 -0.44 -12.63
CA GLU A 142 -18.42 -1.69 -13.32
C GLU A 142 -19.09 -2.71 -12.40
N TYR A 143 -18.69 -2.76 -11.12
CA TYR A 143 -19.33 -3.61 -10.13
C TYR A 143 -20.81 -3.25 -9.95
N ILE A 144 -21.13 -1.96 -9.74
CA ILE A 144 -22.53 -1.52 -9.58
C ILE A 144 -23.31 -1.80 -10.88
N LYS A 145 -22.71 -1.54 -12.04
CA LYS A 145 -23.38 -1.75 -13.33
C LYS A 145 -23.72 -3.23 -13.57
N ASN A 146 -22.81 -4.14 -13.24
CA ASN A 146 -22.96 -5.56 -13.49
C ASN A 146 -23.85 -6.24 -12.44
N ASN A 147 -23.80 -5.78 -11.18
CA ASN A 147 -24.50 -6.41 -10.06
C ASN A 147 -25.75 -5.64 -9.61
N GLY A 148 -26.00 -4.45 -10.14
CA GLY A 148 -27.17 -3.62 -9.83
C GLY A 148 -28.51 -4.20 -10.29
N GLY A 149 -28.51 -5.35 -10.97
CA GLY A 149 -29.71 -6.08 -11.41
C GLY A 149 -30.03 -7.38 -10.63
N GLU A 150 -29.10 -7.90 -9.82
CA GLU A 150 -29.25 -9.24 -9.18
C GLU A 150 -29.38 -9.16 -7.66
N VAL A 151 -30.32 -8.37 -7.14
CA VAL A 151 -30.74 -8.49 -5.73
C VAL A 151 -32.00 -9.32 -5.66
N THR A 152 -31.88 -10.62 -5.98
CA THR A 152 -32.65 -11.73 -5.40
C THR A 152 -32.20 -13.06 -6.04
N LYS A 153 -31.15 -13.69 -5.47
CA LYS A 153 -31.08 -15.15 -5.30
C LYS A 153 -29.87 -15.56 -4.45
N ALA A 154 -30.22 -15.96 -3.23
CA ALA A 154 -29.62 -17.00 -2.38
C ALA A 154 -28.15 -17.43 -2.62
N ILE A 155 -27.33 -17.13 -1.61
CA ILE A 155 -26.39 -18.00 -0.88
C ILE A 155 -26.09 -19.36 -1.54
N GLU A 156 -24.82 -19.58 -1.91
CA GLU A 156 -24.13 -20.85 -1.67
C GLU A 156 -22.66 -20.58 -1.25
N GLU A 157 -22.31 -21.01 -0.04
CA GLU A 157 -20.93 -21.11 0.44
C GLU A 157 -20.20 -22.26 -0.27
N PRO A 158 -18.90 -22.13 -0.63
CA PRO A 158 -18.12 -23.27 -1.03
C PRO A 158 -17.62 -24.04 0.20
N LYS A 159 -18.16 -25.25 0.36
CA LYS A 159 -17.68 -26.28 1.28
C LYS A 159 -16.27 -26.75 0.89
N ASN A 160 -15.46 -26.94 1.93
CA ASN A 160 -14.22 -27.71 1.99
C ASN A 160 -14.32 -29.07 1.27
N SER A 161 -13.27 -29.47 0.52
CA SER A 161 -12.92 -30.89 0.28
C SER A 161 -11.50 -31.05 -0.30
N GLU A 162 -10.61 -31.49 0.58
CA GLU A 162 -9.68 -32.63 0.44
C GLU A 162 -8.66 -32.74 -0.72
N VAL A 163 -7.42 -32.79 -0.24
CA VAL A 163 -6.18 -33.39 -0.76
C VAL A 163 -6.37 -34.70 -1.53
N LYS A 164 -5.78 -34.80 -2.73
CA LYS A 164 -5.29 -36.08 -3.28
C LYS A 164 -3.78 -36.04 -3.52
N LYS A 165 -3.08 -36.87 -2.75
CA LYS A 165 -1.68 -37.30 -2.94
C LYS A 165 -1.55 -38.15 -4.21
N VAL A 166 -0.47 -37.95 -4.99
CA VAL A 166 0.23 -39.07 -5.66
C VAL A 166 1.75 -38.83 -5.72
N LYS A 167 2.46 -39.68 -4.96
CA LYS A 167 3.78 -40.34 -5.12
C LYS A 167 5.07 -39.56 -5.47
N HIS A 168 6.03 -39.73 -4.54
CA HIS A 168 7.48 -39.63 -4.70
C HIS A 168 8.04 -40.46 -5.86
N ILE A 169 9.02 -39.88 -6.57
CA ILE A 169 10.30 -40.53 -6.94
C ILE A 169 11.40 -39.46 -6.92
N SER A 170 12.41 -39.65 -6.07
CA SER A 170 13.79 -39.12 -6.20
C SER A 170 14.72 -40.34 -6.44
N PRO A 171 16.00 -40.24 -6.89
CA PRO A 171 16.88 -39.07 -6.88
C PRO A 171 17.78 -38.82 -8.14
N GLU A 172 18.25 -37.57 -8.22
CA GLU A 172 19.56 -37.06 -8.71
C GLU A 172 20.20 -37.53 -10.05
N LYS A 173 20.47 -36.55 -10.93
CA LYS A 173 21.80 -36.32 -11.50
C LYS A 173 22.00 -34.87 -11.97
N GLN A 174 23.15 -34.31 -11.59
CA GLN A 174 23.68 -32.99 -11.93
C GLN A 174 23.89 -32.83 -13.45
N VAL A 175 23.87 -31.59 -13.98
CA VAL A 175 25.04 -30.92 -14.62
C VAL A 175 24.64 -29.66 -15.42
N LYS A 176 25.39 -28.58 -15.11
CA LYS A 176 25.84 -27.38 -15.86
C LYS A 176 24.89 -26.30 -16.39
N ILE A 177 25.16 -25.13 -15.82
CA ILE A 177 24.94 -23.75 -16.22
C ILE A 177 25.43 -23.47 -17.65
N LYS A 178 24.58 -22.85 -18.46
CA LYS A 178 24.91 -21.84 -19.49
C LYS A 178 23.77 -20.81 -19.49
N LYS A 179 23.99 -19.67 -18.83
CA LYS A 179 23.11 -18.49 -18.81
C LYS A 179 24.03 -17.29 -18.92
N GLU A 180 24.03 -16.62 -20.06
CA GLU A 180 24.63 -15.28 -20.18
C GLU A 180 24.11 -14.55 -21.43
N ASP A 181 23.74 -15.29 -22.49
CA ASP A 181 23.30 -14.66 -23.76
C ASP A 181 21.82 -14.17 -23.72
N ASP A 182 20.91 -14.88 -23.06
CA ASP A 182 19.48 -14.54 -23.05
C ASP A 182 19.13 -13.26 -22.26
N ILE A 183 20.00 -12.82 -21.34
CA ILE A 183 19.74 -11.66 -20.47
C ILE A 183 20.10 -10.34 -21.19
N MET A 184 21.11 -10.36 -22.06
CA MET A 184 21.51 -9.17 -22.83
C MET A 184 20.49 -8.83 -23.92
N GLU A 185 19.91 -9.84 -24.59
CA GLU A 185 18.91 -9.63 -25.65
C GLU A 185 17.62 -8.98 -25.10
N LEU A 186 17.17 -9.39 -23.90
CA LEU A 186 16.03 -8.77 -23.22
C LEU A 186 16.30 -7.33 -22.77
N THR A 187 17.53 -7.02 -22.37
CA THR A 187 17.93 -5.68 -21.91
C THR A 187 17.97 -4.69 -23.08
N GLU A 188 18.41 -5.15 -24.25
CA GLU A 188 18.51 -4.34 -25.47
C GLU A 188 17.14 -4.10 -26.13
N LEU A 189 16.23 -5.09 -26.07
CA LEU A 189 14.84 -4.92 -26.50
C LEU A 189 14.09 -3.89 -25.65
N PHE A 190 14.36 -3.83 -24.35
CA PHE A 190 13.71 -2.91 -23.41
C PHE A 190 14.22 -1.46 -23.55
N SER A 191 15.53 -1.26 -23.77
CA SER A 191 16.12 0.07 -23.98
C SER A 191 15.67 0.70 -25.30
N LYS A 192 15.47 -0.12 -26.34
CA LYS A 192 14.98 0.32 -27.66
C LYS A 192 13.52 0.79 -27.59
N GLN A 193 12.69 0.17 -26.74
CA GLN A 193 11.31 0.62 -26.49
C GLN A 193 11.22 1.94 -25.72
N LEU A 194 12.14 2.20 -24.79
CA LEU A 194 12.19 3.45 -24.02
C LEU A 194 12.63 4.65 -24.88
N SER A 195 13.52 4.41 -25.84
CA SER A 195 14.05 5.45 -26.74
C SER A 195 13.02 5.98 -27.75
N GLN A 196 11.98 5.19 -28.06
CA GLN A 196 10.97 5.54 -29.06
C GLN A 196 9.80 6.38 -28.51
N LYS A 197 9.75 6.68 -27.20
CA LYS A 197 8.57 7.34 -26.59
C LYS A 197 8.86 8.55 -25.72
N ILE A 198 10.01 9.21 -25.90
CA ILE A 198 10.31 10.49 -25.25
C ILE A 198 10.79 11.49 -26.31
N GLY A 199 9.84 12.22 -26.87
CA GLY A 199 10.12 13.48 -27.57
C GLY A 199 9.24 14.56 -26.96
N THR A 200 9.88 15.57 -26.34
CA THR A 200 9.33 16.87 -25.88
C THR A 200 8.21 16.77 -24.82
N ASP A 201 8.25 17.38 -23.64
CA ASP A 201 8.80 18.67 -23.23
C ASP A 201 8.84 18.70 -21.68
N MET A 202 10.00 18.91 -21.06
CA MET A 202 10.18 18.88 -19.58
C MET A 202 11.12 20.02 -19.16
N ARG A 203 10.69 21.27 -19.35
CA ARG A 203 11.47 22.46 -18.92
C ARG A 203 10.66 23.63 -18.34
N SER A 204 9.38 23.49 -17.99
CA SER A 204 8.58 24.66 -17.55
C SER A 204 7.95 24.61 -16.15
N LEU A 205 8.24 23.62 -15.30
CA LEU A 205 7.56 23.52 -13.99
C LEU A 205 8.46 23.68 -12.76
N VAL A 206 9.68 24.18 -12.92
CA VAL A 206 10.49 24.63 -11.77
C VAL A 206 10.39 26.14 -11.66
N GLN A 207 9.40 26.62 -10.91
CA GLN A 207 9.55 27.86 -10.15
C GLN A 207 8.52 27.94 -9.00
N ASN A 208 9.10 28.13 -7.81
CA ASN A 208 8.54 28.75 -6.60
C ASN A 208 7.52 27.94 -5.79
N ASP A 209 8.02 27.29 -4.72
CA ASP A 209 7.84 27.85 -3.36
C ASP A 209 8.73 27.12 -2.34
N LYS A 210 9.67 27.85 -1.74
CA LYS A 210 10.35 27.47 -0.50
C LYS A 210 9.61 28.15 0.65
N ALA A 211 9.00 27.34 1.53
CA ALA A 211 9.11 27.40 2.99
C ALA A 211 7.84 26.94 3.70
N VAL A 212 7.77 25.65 4.08
CA VAL A 212 7.25 25.20 5.38
C VAL A 212 8.05 23.97 5.80
N PHE A 213 8.87 24.10 6.84
CA PHE A 213 9.52 22.99 7.53
C PHE A 213 8.43 22.20 8.29
N GLU A 214 8.09 21.01 7.81
CA GLU A 214 7.44 19.98 8.64
C GLU A 214 8.34 18.73 8.62
N ASN A 215 8.79 18.32 9.81
CA ASN A 215 9.73 17.20 10.02
C ASN A 215 9.36 15.94 9.23
N GLU A 216 10.01 15.71 8.08
CA GLU A 216 10.09 14.40 7.46
C GLU A 216 10.89 13.48 8.41
N ILE A 217 10.35 12.30 8.73
CA ILE A 217 11.14 11.27 9.43
C ILE A 217 12.26 10.88 8.49
N THR A 218 13.48 11.21 8.89
CA THR A 218 14.68 10.95 8.10
C THR A 218 14.88 9.45 7.90
N VAL A 219 15.49 9.07 6.79
CA VAL A 219 15.92 7.71 6.50
C VAL A 219 16.84 7.19 7.60
N LYS A 220 17.67 8.06 8.19
CA LYS A 220 18.45 7.77 9.40
C LYS A 220 17.56 7.37 10.58
N GLN A 221 16.49 8.10 10.85
CA GLN A 221 15.55 7.77 11.92
C GLN A 221 14.75 6.49 11.64
N MET A 222 14.35 6.25 10.38
CA MET A 222 13.70 4.99 9.99
C MET A 222 14.66 3.80 10.21
N THR A 223 15.93 3.96 9.83
CA THR A 223 16.94 2.90 9.98
C THR A 223 17.23 2.60 11.46
N LYS A 224 17.24 3.62 12.33
CA LYS A 224 17.29 3.43 13.79
C LYS A 224 16.10 2.63 14.32
N ASN A 225 14.90 2.95 13.84
CA ASN A 225 13.67 2.31 14.28
C ASN A 225 13.49 0.88 13.76
N LEU A 226 14.25 0.46 12.74
CA LEU A 226 14.17 -0.87 12.12
C LEU A 226 14.32 -2.02 13.12
N VAL A 227 15.09 -1.81 14.20
CA VAL A 227 15.23 -2.77 15.31
C VAL A 227 13.87 -3.18 15.89
N HIS A 228 12.91 -2.27 15.98
CA HIS A 228 11.55 -2.56 16.51
C HIS A 228 10.70 -3.43 15.57
N TYR A 229 11.11 -3.55 14.31
CA TYR A 229 10.43 -4.35 13.30
C TYR A 229 11.11 -5.70 13.08
N PHE A 230 12.19 -5.97 13.82
CA PHE A 230 12.84 -7.27 13.83
C PHE A 230 11.89 -8.36 14.35
N GLN A 231 11.92 -9.53 13.73
CA GLN A 231 11.08 -10.68 14.05
C GLN A 231 11.98 -11.82 14.60
N PRO A 232 12.23 -11.87 15.92
CA PRO A 232 13.10 -12.86 16.58
C PRO A 232 12.78 -14.32 16.19
N GLN A 233 11.50 -14.62 15.97
CA GLN A 233 11.02 -15.95 15.59
C GLN A 233 11.44 -16.39 14.18
N LEU A 234 11.75 -15.45 13.29
CA LEU A 234 12.21 -15.72 11.92
C LEU A 234 13.75 -15.70 11.80
N ALA A 235 14.45 -15.27 12.85
CA ALA A 235 15.89 -15.08 12.88
C ALA A 235 16.65 -16.21 13.63
N LEU A 236 16.07 -17.42 13.70
CA LEU A 236 16.64 -18.55 14.46
C LEU A 236 18.09 -18.89 14.04
N ASP A 237 18.37 -18.81 12.75
CA ASP A 237 19.67 -19.18 12.14
C ASP A 237 20.40 -17.96 11.56
N VAL A 238 20.22 -16.79 12.18
CA VAL A 238 20.82 -15.53 11.73
C VAL A 238 21.67 -14.95 12.86
N ASN A 239 22.99 -15.07 12.70
CA ASN A 239 23.99 -14.36 13.49
C ASN A 239 24.88 -13.62 12.50
N SER A 240 24.59 -12.35 12.24
CA SER A 240 25.25 -11.59 11.18
C SER A 240 25.22 -10.09 11.44
N ILE A 241 26.21 -9.39 10.92
CA ILE A 241 26.36 -7.95 10.97
C ILE A 241 26.10 -7.39 9.57
N TYR A 242 25.05 -6.57 9.45
CA TYR A 242 24.74 -5.82 8.24
C TYR A 242 25.30 -4.41 8.38
N GLN A 243 26.22 -4.03 7.51
CA GLN A 243 26.65 -2.64 7.39
C GLN A 243 25.88 -1.96 6.27
N LEU A 244 25.40 -0.76 6.54
CA LEU A 244 24.67 0.09 5.60
C LEU A 244 25.47 1.36 5.39
N ASN A 245 25.82 1.61 4.14
CA ASN A 245 26.43 2.85 3.68
C ASN A 245 25.38 3.55 2.81
N ILE A 246 24.71 4.54 3.40
CA ILE A 246 23.60 5.25 2.76
C ILE A 246 24.14 6.59 2.24
N THR A 247 23.83 6.86 0.98
CA THR A 247 24.28 8.06 0.25
C THR A 247 23.11 8.79 -0.40
N GLY A 248 23.25 10.05 -0.81
CA GLY A 248 22.24 10.79 -1.59
C GLY A 248 21.68 11.99 -0.82
N ASP A 249 20.36 12.08 -0.68
CA ASP A 249 19.72 13.16 0.10
C ASP A 249 20.06 13.10 1.59
N GLU A 250 20.38 11.89 2.07
CA GLU A 250 20.92 11.65 3.42
C GLU A 250 22.16 10.77 3.31
N ASP A 251 23.26 11.24 3.90
CA ASP A 251 24.54 10.53 3.92
C ASP A 251 24.84 10.06 5.36
N PHE A 252 24.86 8.74 5.57
CA PHE A 252 25.30 8.16 6.84
C PHE A 252 25.66 6.68 6.70
N SER A 253 26.52 6.22 7.59
CA SER A 253 26.84 4.80 7.74
C SER A 253 26.38 4.29 9.11
N CYS A 254 25.87 3.06 9.14
CA CYS A 254 25.47 2.38 10.36
C CYS A 254 25.61 0.86 10.23
N ASN A 255 25.48 0.14 11.34
CA ASN A 255 25.44 -1.31 11.33
C ASN A 255 24.28 -1.86 12.17
N LEU A 256 23.73 -2.99 11.71
CA LEU A 256 22.73 -3.79 12.38
C LEU A 256 23.36 -5.12 12.76
N ALA A 257 23.63 -5.30 14.05
CA ALA A 257 24.17 -6.54 14.59
C ALA A 257 23.02 -7.44 15.02
N ILE A 258 22.89 -8.61 14.39
CA ILE A 258 21.89 -9.63 14.75
C ILE A 258 22.60 -10.77 15.44
N LYS A 259 22.25 -11.02 16.70
CA LYS A 259 22.85 -12.10 17.50
C LYS A 259 21.84 -12.62 18.51
N SER A 260 21.73 -13.94 18.63
CA SER A 260 20.88 -14.58 19.65
C SER A 260 19.42 -14.11 19.65
N LYS A 261 18.85 -13.90 18.46
CA LYS A 261 17.48 -13.38 18.25
C LYS A 261 17.26 -11.97 18.82
N ASP A 262 18.32 -11.19 18.93
CA ASP A 262 18.27 -9.75 19.18
C ASP A 262 18.89 -9.00 18.01
N CYS A 263 18.48 -7.74 17.82
CA CYS A 263 18.98 -6.85 16.80
C CYS A 263 19.40 -5.53 17.43
N ALA A 264 20.63 -5.10 17.22
CA ALA A 264 21.15 -3.83 17.72
C ALA A 264 21.53 -2.91 16.56
N TYR A 265 21.08 -1.66 16.63
CA TYR A 265 21.53 -0.59 15.74
C TYR A 265 22.72 0.14 16.36
N ASN A 266 23.79 0.34 15.59
CA ASN A 266 24.91 1.18 15.98
C ASN A 266 25.24 2.18 14.87
N GLU A 267 25.62 3.40 15.26
CA GLU A 267 26.11 4.40 14.30
C GLU A 267 27.54 4.08 13.86
N GLY A 268 27.87 4.40 12.61
CA GLY A 268 29.20 4.20 12.04
C GLY A 268 29.42 2.84 11.39
N GLU A 269 30.58 2.73 10.76
CA GLU A 269 31.04 1.54 10.04
C GLU A 269 31.75 0.57 10.98
N LEU A 270 31.75 -0.71 10.60
CA LEU A 270 32.55 -1.72 11.28
C LEU A 270 33.63 -2.22 10.32
N GLU A 271 34.84 -2.46 10.84
CA GLU A 271 35.93 -3.04 10.02
C GLU A 271 35.59 -4.44 9.49
N LYS A 272 34.70 -5.16 10.18
CA LYS A 272 34.23 -6.49 9.81
C LYS A 272 32.71 -6.56 9.87
N ALA A 273 32.09 -6.66 8.69
CA ALA A 273 30.67 -6.92 8.51
C ALA A 273 30.49 -8.13 7.59
N ASP A 274 29.46 -8.95 7.83
CA ASP A 274 29.16 -10.12 7.00
C ASP A 274 28.58 -9.71 5.64
N VAL A 275 27.87 -8.58 5.62
CA VAL A 275 27.36 -7.96 4.39
C VAL A 275 27.43 -6.44 4.51
N ILE A 276 27.90 -5.79 3.44
CA ILE A 276 27.96 -4.33 3.30
C ILE A 276 27.06 -3.93 2.14
N ILE A 277 26.05 -3.11 2.43
CA ILE A 277 25.07 -2.62 1.47
C ILE A 277 25.35 -1.14 1.22
N ASN A 278 25.62 -0.79 -0.05
CA ASN A 278 25.75 0.59 -0.49
C ASN A 278 24.51 0.94 -1.30
N VAL A 279 23.78 1.96 -0.84
CA VAL A 279 22.45 2.27 -1.33
C VAL A 279 22.17 3.77 -1.23
N ASP A 280 21.40 4.28 -2.18
CA ASP A 280 20.87 5.63 -2.14
C ASP A 280 19.78 5.76 -1.06
N SER A 281 19.69 6.88 -0.34
CA SER A 281 18.74 7.10 0.76
C SER A 281 17.29 6.93 0.32
N GLY A 282 16.95 7.37 -0.90
CA GLY A 282 15.63 7.15 -1.50
C GLY A 282 15.37 5.68 -1.78
N MET A 283 16.35 4.96 -2.34
CA MET A 283 16.24 3.50 -2.57
C MET A 283 16.15 2.72 -1.25
N TRP A 284 16.91 3.11 -0.24
CA TRP A 284 16.86 2.49 1.08
C TRP A 284 15.49 2.69 1.74
N LYS A 285 14.93 3.90 1.64
CA LYS A 285 13.56 4.19 2.08
C LYS A 285 12.54 3.25 1.44
N LEU A 286 12.65 3.00 0.13
CA LEU A 286 11.77 2.05 -0.58
C LEU A 286 11.91 0.59 -0.08
N ILE A 287 13.12 0.20 0.33
CA ILE A 287 13.38 -1.10 0.94
C ILE A 287 12.74 -1.18 2.34
N LEU A 288 12.91 -0.15 3.17
CA LEU A 288 12.37 -0.12 4.53
C LEU A 288 10.83 -0.20 4.57
N ILE A 289 10.15 0.52 3.67
CA ILE A 289 8.67 0.45 3.53
C ILE A 289 8.20 -0.79 2.77
N GLY A 290 9.12 -1.63 2.28
CA GLY A 290 8.83 -2.89 1.61
C GLY A 290 8.17 -2.76 0.23
N SER A 291 8.37 -1.63 -0.45
CA SER A 291 7.99 -1.42 -1.86
C SER A 291 8.84 -2.25 -2.81
N ILE A 292 10.12 -2.42 -2.48
CA ILE A 292 11.05 -3.34 -3.14
C ILE A 292 11.80 -4.11 -2.07
N SER A 293 12.07 -5.40 -2.30
CA SER A 293 12.87 -6.20 -1.37
C SER A 293 14.36 -5.90 -1.56
N ALA A 294 15.18 -6.04 -0.52
CA ALA A 294 16.63 -5.85 -0.60
C ALA A 294 17.25 -6.79 -1.64
N GLN A 295 16.78 -8.05 -1.70
CA GLN A 295 17.21 -9.00 -2.72
C GLN A 295 16.87 -8.51 -4.14
N LYS A 296 15.64 -8.03 -4.38
CA LYS A 296 15.22 -7.56 -5.71
C LYS A 296 15.96 -6.27 -6.11
N ALA A 297 16.20 -5.37 -5.16
CA ALA A 297 16.97 -4.15 -5.40
C ALA A 297 18.42 -4.48 -5.80
N PHE A 298 19.00 -5.52 -5.22
CA PHE A 298 20.33 -6.01 -5.63
C PHE A 298 20.30 -6.66 -7.02
N MET A 299 19.33 -7.56 -7.27
CA MET A 299 19.20 -8.23 -8.57
C MET A 299 18.95 -7.26 -9.74
N THR A 300 18.34 -6.11 -9.47
CA THR A 300 18.08 -5.06 -10.48
C THR A 300 19.22 -4.04 -10.60
N GLY A 301 20.33 -4.24 -9.89
CA GLY A 301 21.51 -3.37 -9.90
C GLY A 301 21.28 -2.01 -9.22
N LYS A 302 20.19 -1.84 -8.46
CA LYS A 302 19.85 -0.59 -7.78
C LYS A 302 20.60 -0.39 -6.47
N ILE A 303 21.11 -1.45 -5.86
CA ILE A 303 22.01 -1.39 -4.71
C ILE A 303 23.27 -2.22 -4.98
N LYS A 304 24.38 -1.84 -4.36
CA LYS A 304 25.65 -2.59 -4.45
C LYS A 304 25.90 -3.30 -3.13
N VAL A 305 26.23 -4.59 -3.21
CA VAL A 305 26.44 -5.42 -2.03
C VAL A 305 27.82 -6.07 -2.08
N LYS A 306 28.52 -6.08 -0.95
CA LYS A 306 29.78 -6.80 -0.73
C LYS A 306 29.59 -7.78 0.43
N GLY A 307 30.27 -8.93 0.40
CA GLY A 307 30.12 -9.98 1.42
C GLY A 307 29.06 -11.02 1.04
N ASP A 308 28.39 -11.60 2.04
CA ASP A 308 27.38 -12.64 1.82
C ASP A 308 26.02 -12.04 1.40
N PHE A 309 25.74 -12.07 0.10
CA PHE A 309 24.49 -11.58 -0.45
C PHE A 309 23.28 -12.45 -0.07
N MET A 310 23.44 -13.70 0.39
CA MET A 310 22.32 -14.51 0.86
C MET A 310 21.63 -13.86 2.06
N LEU A 311 22.38 -13.06 2.83
CA LEU A 311 21.85 -12.30 3.95
C LEU A 311 20.78 -11.27 3.52
N LEU A 312 20.75 -10.80 2.27
CA LEU A 312 19.67 -9.92 1.79
C LEU A 312 18.30 -10.61 1.80
N SER A 313 18.27 -11.89 1.41
CA SER A 313 17.04 -12.68 1.43
C SER A 313 16.58 -13.00 2.86
N LYS A 314 17.53 -13.11 3.81
CA LYS A 314 17.24 -13.26 5.22
C LYS A 314 16.74 -11.94 5.80
N PHE A 315 17.36 -10.82 5.45
CA PHE A 315 16.92 -9.47 5.81
C PHE A 315 15.45 -9.23 5.45
N ASP A 316 15.06 -9.55 4.22
CA ASP A 316 13.67 -9.43 3.73
C ASP A 316 12.66 -10.29 4.52
N LYS A 317 13.12 -11.34 5.22
CA LYS A 317 12.28 -12.24 6.02
C LYS A 317 12.24 -11.88 7.49
N ILE A 318 13.36 -11.44 8.06
CA ILE A 318 13.50 -11.23 9.51
C ILE A 318 13.05 -9.84 9.95
N PHE A 319 12.83 -8.91 9.03
CA PHE A 319 12.25 -7.60 9.31
C PHE A 319 10.84 -7.50 8.75
N LYS A 320 9.90 -7.10 9.61
CA LYS A 320 8.58 -6.67 9.17
C LYS A 320 8.72 -5.33 8.44
N LYS A 321 7.93 -5.12 7.40
CA LYS A 321 7.89 -3.86 6.65
C LYS A 321 7.46 -2.71 7.58
N MET A 322 8.14 -1.57 7.46
CA MET A 322 7.87 -0.35 8.25
C MET A 322 6.63 0.40 7.81
#